data_AF-A0A261AZD8-F1
#
_entry.id   AF-A0A261AZD8-F1
#
_cell.length_a   1.000
_cell.length_b   1.000
_cell.length_c   1.000
_cell.angle_alpha   90.00
_cell.angle_beta   90.00
_cell.angle_gamma   90.00
#
_symmetry.space_group_name_H-M   'P 1'
#
loop_
_entity.id
_entity.type
_entity.pdbx_description
1 polymer ?
#
loop_
_entity_poly.entity_id
_entity_poly.type
_entity_poly.pdbx_seq_one_letter_code
_entity_poly.pdbx_strand_id
1 'polypeptide(L)'
;MDLEAFFNEILPNMRLSYRNFMPDQLVKARKMAIFRRLRWMLKILSLRSSIQRAASTRQLVYEGYGNPPEAIQLKSVNIAENPAASEVLVKWIAAPTIPGVYPVKPTLPAVGGNEGFGKVISVGSNVTSVKEGDHVIPNKSGLGTWRELGLHSESDVFQIDQNLPLEYASVFQVNPPTAYRMLKDFINLKKGDTVVQNGANSAVGKHVIQICRILGFKSVNV
;
A
#
# COMPACT_ATOMS: atom_id res chain seq x y z
N MET A 1 -23.16 -0.09 36.03
CA MET A 1 -24.21 -0.05 34.98
C MET A 1 -24.19 -1.44 34.37
N ASP A 2 -25.13 -2.26 34.82
CA ASP A 2 -25.00 -3.71 34.87
C ASP A 2 -26.15 -4.34 34.07
N LEU A 3 -25.81 -5.16 33.08
CA LEU A 3 -26.75 -5.76 32.11
C LEU A 3 -27.69 -6.80 32.76
N GLU A 4 -27.46 -7.13 34.03
CA GLU A 4 -28.30 -7.98 34.90
C GLU A 4 -29.58 -7.28 35.40
N ALA A 5 -29.63 -5.94 35.49
CA ALA A 5 -30.76 -5.26 36.10
C ALA A 5 -31.99 -5.10 35.19
N PHE A 6 -31.83 -5.27 33.87
CA PHE A 6 -32.89 -5.03 32.87
C PHE A 6 -33.79 -6.26 32.63
N PHE A 7 -33.34 -7.47 32.99
CA PHE A 7 -34.11 -8.70 32.75
C PHE A 7 -35.16 -9.04 33.82
N ASN A 8 -35.17 -8.32 34.94
CA ASN A 8 -36.05 -8.63 36.07
C ASN A 8 -37.42 -7.92 36.07
N GLU A 9 -37.77 -7.11 35.06
CA GLU A 9 -39.01 -6.32 35.08
C GLU A 9 -40.17 -6.88 34.20
N ILE A 10 -39.97 -7.98 33.47
CA ILE A 10 -41.03 -8.53 32.59
C ILE A 10 -41.30 -10.02 32.85
N LEU A 11 -42.11 -10.29 33.89
CA LEU A 11 -42.80 -11.58 34.22
C LEU A 11 -42.15 -12.40 35.36
N PRO A 12 -42.50 -12.16 36.64
CA PRO A 12 -41.91 -12.88 37.76
C PRO A 12 -42.70 -14.10 38.27
N ASN A 13 -43.81 -14.51 37.63
CA ASN A 13 -44.61 -15.63 38.16
C ASN A 13 -45.02 -16.63 37.07
N MET A 14 -44.27 -17.73 36.94
CA MET A 14 -44.89 -19.03 36.66
C MET A 14 -43.96 -20.18 37.06
N ARG A 15 -44.25 -20.77 38.23
CA ARG A 15 -43.85 -22.13 38.60
C ARG A 15 -44.73 -23.15 37.87
N LEU A 16 -44.13 -24.29 37.58
CA LEU A 16 -44.71 -25.48 36.94
C LEU A 16 -45.98 -26.00 37.62
N SER A 17 -46.97 -26.37 36.80
CA SER A 17 -47.90 -27.47 37.05
C SER A 17 -48.36 -28.04 35.71
N TYR A 18 -48.07 -29.32 35.49
CA TYR A 18 -48.59 -30.13 34.38
C TYR A 18 -50.07 -30.44 34.60
N ARG A 19 -50.94 -30.08 33.64
CA ARG A 19 -52.09 -30.91 33.20
C ARG A 19 -52.86 -30.32 32.00
N ASN A 20 -52.98 -31.18 30.98
CA ASN A 20 -54.06 -31.33 30.00
C ASN A 20 -54.30 -30.32 28.84
N PHE A 21 -54.24 -30.91 27.64
CA PHE A 21 -55.04 -30.67 26.42
C PHE A 21 -54.94 -29.32 25.69
N MET A 22 -54.45 -29.31 24.45
CA MET A 22 -54.95 -28.53 23.27
C MET A 22 -54.10 -28.83 22.00
N PRO A 23 -54.67 -28.73 20.76
CA PRO A 23 -54.19 -29.45 19.58
C PRO A 23 -53.13 -28.73 18.71
N ASP A 24 -52.43 -29.55 17.90
CA ASP A 24 -51.18 -29.37 17.12
C ASP A 24 -51.05 -28.20 16.10
N GLN A 25 -51.95 -27.21 16.07
CA GLN A 25 -51.92 -26.17 15.02
C GLN A 25 -51.21 -24.85 15.40
N LEU A 26 -50.95 -24.58 16.69
CA LEU A 26 -50.37 -23.31 17.14
C LEU A 26 -48.83 -23.28 17.26
N VAL A 27 -48.16 -24.44 17.23
CA VAL A 27 -46.69 -24.53 17.36
C VAL A 27 -45.95 -24.17 16.06
N LYS A 28 -46.54 -24.44 14.89
CA LYS A 28 -45.94 -24.13 13.58
C LYS A 28 -45.90 -22.63 13.27
N ALA A 29 -46.91 -21.87 13.68
CA ALA A 29 -46.99 -20.43 13.44
C ALA A 29 -45.95 -19.63 14.25
N ARG A 30 -45.69 -20.02 15.51
CA ARG A 30 -44.68 -19.39 16.37
C ARG A 30 -43.24 -19.68 15.92
N LYS A 31 -42.94 -20.90 15.46
CA LYS A 31 -41.60 -21.23 14.93
C LYS A 31 -41.27 -20.47 13.63
N MET A 32 -42.24 -20.27 12.73
CA MET A 32 -42.05 -19.48 11.51
C MET A 32 -41.81 -17.99 11.76
N ALA A 33 -42.50 -17.39 12.75
CA ALA A 33 -42.31 -15.99 13.10
C ALA A 33 -40.92 -15.73 13.71
N ILE A 34 -40.42 -16.65 14.54
CA ILE A 34 -39.07 -16.60 15.13
C ILE A 34 -38.00 -16.77 14.05
N PHE A 35 -38.17 -17.73 13.12
CA PHE A 35 -37.23 -17.91 12.00
C PHE A 35 -37.18 -16.70 11.05
N ARG A 36 -38.33 -16.06 10.81
CA ARG A 36 -38.41 -14.83 9.99
C ARG A 36 -37.75 -13.64 10.69
N ARG A 37 -37.91 -13.49 12.01
CA ARG A 37 -37.20 -12.49 12.83
C ARG A 37 -35.70 -12.75 12.88
N LEU A 38 -35.27 -14.01 13.06
CA LEU A 38 -33.85 -14.38 13.09
C LEU A 38 -33.16 -14.13 11.74
N ARG A 39 -33.85 -14.45 10.63
CA ARG A 39 -33.37 -14.17 9.27
C ARG A 39 -33.35 -12.67 8.95
N TRP A 40 -34.26 -11.88 9.52
CA TRP A 40 -34.22 -10.41 9.44
C TRP A 40 -33.09 -9.82 10.30
N MET A 41 -32.85 -10.35 11.50
CA MET A 41 -31.73 -9.96 12.36
C MET A 41 -30.37 -10.30 11.73
N LEU A 42 -30.24 -11.49 11.12
CA LEU A 42 -29.06 -11.87 10.35
C LEU A 42 -28.88 -11.00 9.11
N LYS A 43 -29.96 -10.56 8.45
CA LYS A 43 -29.91 -9.55 7.39
C LYS A 43 -29.47 -8.18 7.92
N ILE A 44 -29.92 -7.74 9.09
CA ILE A 44 -29.49 -6.48 9.72
C ILE A 44 -28.02 -6.56 10.19
N LEU A 45 -27.59 -7.72 10.69
CA LEU A 45 -26.19 -8.00 11.01
C LEU A 45 -25.31 -8.09 9.74
N SER A 46 -25.85 -8.60 8.62
CA SER A 46 -25.20 -8.54 7.30
C SER A 46 -25.36 -7.19 6.59
N LEU A 47 -26.17 -6.28 7.14
CA LEU A 47 -26.32 -4.87 6.76
C LEU A 47 -25.60 -3.95 7.75
N ARG A 48 -24.59 -4.47 8.47
CA ARG A 48 -23.43 -3.62 8.73
C ARG A 48 -22.85 -3.30 7.36
N SER A 49 -23.33 -2.20 6.78
CA SER A 49 -22.61 -1.53 5.71
C SER A 49 -21.16 -1.50 6.17
N SER A 50 -20.30 -2.03 5.32
CA SER A 50 -18.86 -1.86 5.39
C SER A 50 -18.59 -0.36 5.29
N ILE A 51 -18.78 0.37 6.40
CA ILE A 51 -18.28 1.72 6.55
C ILE A 51 -16.76 1.53 6.56
N GLN A 52 -16.19 1.59 5.38
CA GLN A 52 -14.75 1.58 5.19
C GLN A 52 -14.27 2.87 5.83
N ARG A 53 -13.67 2.74 7.02
CA ARG A 53 -13.09 3.88 7.72
C ARG A 53 -12.06 4.52 6.80
N ALA A 54 -12.03 5.85 6.80
CA ALA A 54 -11.14 6.62 5.96
C ALA A 54 -10.04 7.24 6.80
N ALA A 55 -8.79 7.04 6.40
CA ALA A 55 -7.64 7.73 6.98
C ALA A 55 -7.38 9.02 6.20
N SER A 56 -7.17 10.12 6.92
CA SER A 56 -6.69 11.37 6.31
C SER A 56 -5.17 11.32 6.17
N THR A 57 -4.65 11.65 4.98
CA THR A 57 -3.22 11.62 4.65
C THR A 57 -2.83 12.82 3.80
N ARG A 58 -1.58 13.26 3.88
CA ARG A 58 -1.05 14.38 3.07
C ARG A 58 -0.25 13.89 1.87
N GLN A 59 -0.29 14.68 0.79
CA GLN A 59 0.45 14.45 -0.44
C GLN A 59 0.76 15.73 -1.19
N LEU A 60 1.87 15.76 -1.92
CA LEU A 60 2.28 16.85 -2.81
C LEU A 60 1.75 16.62 -4.22
N VAL A 61 0.81 17.45 -4.65
CA VAL A 61 0.06 17.30 -5.90
C VAL A 61 0.36 18.46 -6.84
N TYR A 62 0.48 18.18 -8.12
CA TYR A 62 0.53 19.19 -9.17
C TYR A 62 -0.63 18.99 -10.16
N GLU A 63 -1.32 20.10 -10.49
CA GLU A 63 -2.48 20.10 -11.38
C GLU A 63 -2.13 20.47 -12.83
N GLY A 64 -0.93 21.02 -13.03
CA GLY A 64 -0.41 21.49 -14.30
C GLY A 64 1.11 21.38 -14.32
N TYR A 65 1.69 21.48 -15.52
CA TYR A 65 3.14 21.55 -15.69
C TYR A 65 3.61 23.00 -15.49
N GLY A 66 4.78 23.19 -14.87
CA GLY A 66 5.32 24.51 -14.61
C GLY A 66 6.53 24.47 -13.67
N ASN A 67 6.89 25.63 -13.15
CA ASN A 67 7.95 25.77 -12.16
C ASN A 67 7.54 25.01 -10.87
N PRO A 68 8.32 24.00 -10.39
CA PRO A 68 7.89 23.14 -9.29
C PRO A 68 7.42 23.85 -8.00
N PRO A 69 8.11 24.91 -7.51
CA PRO A 69 7.66 25.62 -6.30
C PRO A 69 6.30 26.30 -6.44
N GLU A 70 5.87 26.61 -7.66
CA GLU A 70 4.58 27.26 -7.96
C GLU A 70 3.50 26.24 -8.32
N ALA A 71 3.89 25.13 -8.96
CA ALA A 71 2.96 24.12 -9.48
C ALA A 71 2.55 23.06 -8.43
N ILE A 72 3.37 22.84 -7.39
CA ILE A 72 3.15 21.80 -6.39
C ILE A 72 2.40 22.36 -5.17
N GLN A 73 1.35 21.67 -4.76
CA GLN A 73 0.52 22.03 -3.61
C GLN A 73 0.46 20.86 -2.62
N LEU A 74 0.54 21.17 -1.33
CA LEU A 74 0.24 20.21 -0.27
C LEU A 74 -1.27 20.03 -0.16
N LYS A 75 -1.76 18.80 -0.33
CA LYS A 75 -3.18 18.46 -0.18
C LYS A 75 -3.38 17.36 0.85
N SER A 76 -4.44 17.50 1.65
CA SER A 76 -4.95 16.45 2.52
C SER A 76 -6.05 15.69 1.79
N VAL A 77 -5.95 14.37 1.75
CA VAL A 77 -6.94 13.49 1.10
C VAL A 77 -7.35 12.37 2.04
N ASN A 78 -8.54 11.82 1.82
CA ASN A 78 -9.02 10.66 2.55
C ASN A 78 -8.82 9.41 1.71
N ILE A 79 -8.21 8.38 2.29
CA ILE A 79 -8.02 7.05 1.67
C ILE A 79 -8.71 6.00 2.53
N ALA A 80 -9.07 4.85 1.95
CA ALA A 80 -9.59 3.74 2.74
C ALA A 80 -8.52 3.21 3.71
N GLU A 81 -8.91 2.92 4.96
CA GLU A 81 -8.01 2.29 5.95
C GLU A 81 -7.67 0.85 5.57
N ASN A 82 -8.62 0.13 4.98
CA ASN A 82 -8.43 -1.25 4.54
C ASN A 82 -8.26 -1.30 3.01
N PRO A 83 -7.18 -1.88 2.49
CA PRO A 83 -6.99 -2.08 1.06
C PRO A 83 -8.09 -2.96 0.46
N ALA A 84 -8.45 -2.72 -0.80
CA ALA A 84 -9.22 -3.68 -1.58
C ALA A 84 -8.42 -4.97 -1.82
N ALA A 85 -9.06 -6.02 -2.32
CA ALA A 85 -8.50 -7.37 -2.40
C ALA A 85 -7.10 -7.45 -3.06
N SER A 86 -6.82 -6.63 -4.06
CA SER A 86 -5.53 -6.61 -4.79
C SER A 86 -4.71 -5.33 -4.54
N GLU A 87 -5.01 -4.62 -3.45
CA GLU A 87 -4.32 -3.39 -3.08
C GLU A 87 -3.38 -3.59 -1.88
N VAL A 88 -2.39 -2.72 -1.82
CA VAL A 88 -1.41 -2.63 -0.75
C VAL A 88 -1.45 -1.21 -0.21
N LEU A 89 -1.63 -1.07 1.11
CA LEU A 89 -1.46 0.21 1.79
C LEU A 89 0.00 0.37 2.19
N VAL A 90 0.65 1.40 1.67
CA VAL A 90 2.05 1.72 1.93
C VAL A 90 2.14 3.03 2.68
N LYS A 91 2.98 3.05 3.72
CA LYS A 91 3.49 4.27 4.34
C LYS A 91 4.85 4.60 3.75
N TRP A 92 4.94 5.69 3.00
CA TRP A 92 6.22 6.16 2.49
C TRP A 92 6.99 6.88 3.58
N ILE A 93 8.27 6.55 3.71
CA ILE A 93 9.15 7.01 4.79
C ILE A 93 10.16 8.03 4.25
N ALA A 94 10.70 7.80 3.05
CA ALA A 94 11.64 8.71 2.40
C ALA A 94 11.48 8.67 0.89
N ALA A 95 11.61 9.83 0.25
CA ALA A 95 11.60 9.95 -1.21
C ALA A 95 12.55 11.08 -1.62
N PRO A 96 13.46 10.84 -2.59
CA PRO A 96 14.39 11.87 -3.04
C PRO A 96 13.66 12.94 -3.86
N THR A 97 14.21 14.16 -3.81
CA THR A 97 13.81 15.23 -4.72
C THR A 97 14.75 15.24 -5.90
N ILE A 98 14.33 14.63 -7.02
CA ILE A 98 15.11 14.61 -8.25
C ILE A 98 14.44 15.56 -9.25
N PRO A 99 15.01 16.74 -9.51
CA PRO A 99 14.49 17.65 -10.52
C PRO A 99 14.77 17.09 -11.91
N GLY A 100 13.83 17.24 -12.83
CA GLY A 100 14.02 16.81 -14.21
C GLY A 100 12.77 16.99 -15.06
N VAL A 101 12.99 17.05 -16.37
CA VAL A 101 11.93 16.94 -17.37
C VAL A 101 11.90 15.49 -17.83
N TYR A 102 10.87 14.75 -17.42
CA TYR A 102 10.73 13.33 -17.73
C TYR A 102 9.81 13.12 -18.94
N PRO A 103 10.10 12.12 -19.80
CA PRO A 103 9.23 11.79 -20.93
C PRO A 103 7.92 11.13 -20.47
N VAL A 104 7.93 10.48 -19.30
CA VAL A 104 6.73 9.94 -18.67
C VAL A 104 5.94 11.08 -18.06
N LYS A 105 4.69 11.25 -18.53
CA LYS A 105 3.76 12.28 -18.09
C LYS A 105 2.56 11.64 -17.39
N PRO A 106 2.54 11.61 -16.04
CA PRO A 106 1.37 11.16 -15.31
C PRO A 106 0.12 11.96 -15.67
N THR A 107 -1.04 11.30 -15.65
CA THR A 107 -2.33 11.98 -15.81
C THR A 107 -2.53 12.99 -14.68
N LEU A 108 -2.85 14.23 -15.03
CA LEU A 108 -3.10 15.30 -14.07
C LEU A 108 -4.53 15.20 -13.51
N PRO A 109 -4.77 15.56 -12.24
CA PRO A 109 -3.78 15.94 -11.23
C PRO A 109 -2.95 14.74 -10.77
N ALA A 110 -1.65 14.96 -10.53
CA ALA A 110 -0.71 13.89 -10.18
C ALA A 110 0.03 14.18 -8.89
N VAL A 111 0.42 13.11 -8.18
CA VAL A 111 1.28 13.20 -7.01
C VAL A 111 2.74 13.14 -7.45
N GLY A 112 3.57 14.03 -6.92
CA GLY A 112 5.00 14.06 -7.22
C GLY A 112 5.76 12.85 -6.67
N GLY A 113 7.00 12.67 -7.14
CA GLY A 113 7.91 11.63 -6.67
C GLY A 113 7.90 10.38 -7.54
N ASN A 114 9.07 10.06 -8.09
CA ASN A 114 9.28 8.86 -8.91
C ASN A 114 9.85 7.70 -8.10
N GLU A 115 10.74 7.99 -7.15
CA GLU A 115 11.41 7.03 -6.28
C GLU A 115 10.96 7.19 -4.83
N GLY A 116 11.11 6.15 -4.04
CA GLY A 116 10.95 6.25 -2.60
C GLY A 116 11.10 4.92 -1.91
N PHE A 117 11.16 4.99 -0.59
CA PHE A 117 11.15 3.87 0.32
C PHE A 117 9.90 3.94 1.17
N GLY A 118 9.17 2.82 1.25
CA GLY A 118 7.98 2.69 2.06
C GLY A 118 7.94 1.37 2.81
N LYS A 119 7.03 1.32 3.78
CA LYS A 119 6.70 0.11 4.54
C LYS A 119 5.25 -0.25 4.29
N VAL A 120 4.99 -1.53 4.02
CA VAL A 120 3.65 -2.06 3.89
C VAL A 120 2.97 -2.03 5.25
N ILE A 121 1.81 -1.37 5.32
CA ILE A 121 0.98 -1.26 6.52
C ILE A 121 -0.07 -2.36 6.55
N SER A 122 -0.66 -2.69 5.41
CA SER A 122 -1.64 -3.77 5.29
C SER A 122 -1.82 -4.16 3.83
N VAL A 123 -2.34 -5.36 3.58
CA VAL A 123 -2.57 -5.90 2.23
C VAL A 123 -3.99 -6.42 2.07
N GLY A 124 -4.48 -6.39 0.84
CA GLY A 124 -5.72 -7.03 0.45
C GLY A 124 -5.63 -8.56 0.47
N SER A 125 -6.80 -9.23 0.48
CA SER A 125 -6.90 -10.69 0.60
C SER A 125 -6.26 -11.49 -0.53
N ASN A 126 -6.05 -10.88 -1.69
CA ASN A 126 -5.51 -11.54 -2.89
C ASN A 126 -4.03 -11.19 -3.12
N VAL A 127 -3.43 -10.35 -2.28
CA VAL A 127 -2.01 -9.98 -2.38
C VAL A 127 -1.15 -11.12 -1.84
N THR A 128 -0.09 -11.46 -2.57
CA THR A 128 0.79 -12.62 -2.26
C THR A 128 2.29 -12.30 -2.32
N SER A 129 2.69 -11.27 -3.06
CA SER A 129 4.08 -10.87 -3.29
C SER A 129 4.67 -10.02 -2.17
N VAL A 130 3.83 -9.38 -1.35
CA VAL A 130 4.23 -8.58 -0.19
C VAL A 130 3.27 -8.84 0.97
N LYS A 131 3.73 -8.59 2.20
CA LYS A 131 2.92 -8.66 3.43
C LYS A 131 3.15 -7.45 4.32
N GLU A 132 2.29 -7.29 5.32
CA GLU A 132 2.47 -6.28 6.36
C GLU A 132 3.88 -6.31 6.95
N GLY A 133 4.47 -5.13 7.13
CA GLY A 133 5.81 -4.97 7.61
C GLY A 133 6.89 -4.97 6.53
N ASP A 134 6.58 -5.40 5.29
CA ASP A 134 7.59 -5.45 4.23
C ASP A 134 8.11 -4.07 3.82
N HIS A 135 9.41 -4.01 3.55
CA HIS A 135 10.08 -2.86 2.95
C HIS A 135 9.88 -2.89 1.44
N VAL A 136 9.43 -1.78 0.88
CA VAL A 136 9.08 -1.68 -0.55
C VAL A 136 9.59 -0.39 -1.19
N ILE A 137 9.82 -0.49 -2.50
CA ILE A 137 10.06 0.64 -3.41
C ILE A 137 9.01 0.61 -4.53
N PRO A 138 8.84 1.70 -5.31
CA PRO A 138 7.99 1.66 -6.49
C PRO A 138 8.53 0.66 -7.53
N ASN A 139 7.61 -0.01 -8.23
CA ASN A 139 7.92 -0.93 -9.33
C ASN A 139 7.53 -0.34 -10.70
N LYS A 140 7.12 0.93 -10.74
CA LYS A 140 6.85 1.68 -11.98
C LYS A 140 7.29 3.14 -11.83
N SER A 141 7.50 3.80 -12.95
CA SER A 141 7.74 5.24 -12.99
C SER A 141 6.46 6.03 -12.70
N GLY A 142 6.59 7.18 -12.04
CA GLY A 142 5.48 8.10 -11.80
C GLY A 142 4.42 7.58 -10.82
N LEU A 143 4.77 6.65 -9.92
CA LEU A 143 3.85 6.16 -8.88
C LEU A 143 3.34 7.29 -7.96
N GLY A 144 4.16 8.32 -7.76
CA GLY A 144 3.86 9.47 -6.92
C GLY A 144 4.14 9.15 -5.46
N THR A 145 5.41 9.15 -5.05
CA THR A 145 5.86 8.77 -3.70
C THR A 145 5.88 9.92 -2.69
N TRP A 146 5.67 11.17 -3.12
CA TRP A 146 5.61 12.34 -2.23
C TRP A 146 4.27 12.44 -1.52
N ARG A 147 3.95 11.41 -0.72
CA ARG A 147 2.75 11.29 0.11
C ARG A 147 3.07 10.48 1.36
N GLU A 148 2.30 10.62 2.42
CA GLU A 148 2.55 9.85 3.65
C GLU A 148 2.04 8.41 3.53
N LEU A 149 0.79 8.25 3.08
CA LEU A 149 0.15 6.97 2.84
C LEU A 149 -0.37 6.90 1.40
N GLY A 150 -0.40 5.71 0.82
CA GLY A 150 -1.07 5.47 -0.46
C GLY A 150 -1.50 4.02 -0.63
N LEU A 151 -2.66 3.85 -1.27
CA LEU A 151 -3.11 2.56 -1.78
C LEU A 151 -2.57 2.38 -3.19
N HIS A 152 -1.98 1.22 -3.46
CA HIS A 152 -1.41 0.86 -4.74
C HIS A 152 -1.83 -0.55 -5.12
N SER A 153 -1.84 -0.86 -6.42
CA SER A 153 -1.95 -2.26 -6.83
C SER A 153 -0.72 -3.04 -6.37
N GLU A 154 -0.88 -4.33 -6.09
CA GLU A 154 0.23 -5.20 -5.71
C GLU A 154 1.45 -5.09 -6.66
N SER A 155 1.21 -5.03 -7.97
CA SER A 155 2.25 -4.94 -9.00
C SER A 155 3.02 -3.61 -9.01
N ASP A 156 2.52 -2.59 -8.33
CA ASP A 156 3.09 -1.25 -8.31
C ASP A 156 4.24 -1.10 -7.30
N VAL A 157 4.43 -2.09 -6.44
CA VAL A 157 5.47 -2.11 -5.40
C VAL A 157 6.38 -3.32 -5.58
N PHE A 158 7.63 -3.15 -5.15
CA PHE A 158 8.63 -4.20 -5.19
C PHE A 158 9.28 -4.34 -3.81
N GLN A 159 9.30 -5.56 -3.26
CA GLN A 159 9.93 -5.84 -1.98
C GLN A 159 11.45 -5.71 -2.07
N ILE A 160 12.05 -5.06 -1.07
CA ILE A 160 13.50 -4.97 -0.92
C ILE A 160 13.97 -5.56 0.41
N ASP A 161 15.29 -5.70 0.57
CA ASP A 161 15.91 -6.19 1.80
C ASP A 161 15.51 -5.34 3.02
N GLN A 162 15.11 -6.01 4.10
CA GLN A 162 14.72 -5.40 5.37
C GLN A 162 15.84 -4.64 6.06
N ASN A 163 17.09 -5.01 5.79
CA ASN A 163 18.29 -4.47 6.41
C ASN A 163 18.95 -3.37 5.57
N LEU A 164 18.39 -3.02 4.40
CA LEU A 164 18.95 -1.96 3.58
C LEU A 164 18.81 -0.61 4.32
N PRO A 165 19.91 0.12 4.57
CA PRO A 165 19.83 1.42 5.22
C PRO A 165 18.93 2.38 4.44
N LEU A 166 18.22 3.25 5.17
CA LEU A 166 17.20 4.14 4.63
C LEU A 166 17.72 5.00 3.47
N GLU A 167 18.96 5.49 3.61
CA GLU A 167 19.63 6.35 2.64
C GLU A 167 19.78 5.63 1.29
N TYR A 168 20.07 4.32 1.31
CA TYR A 168 20.18 3.52 0.09
C TYR A 168 18.81 3.08 -0.42
N ALA A 169 17.90 2.68 0.47
CA ALA A 169 16.57 2.21 0.12
C ALA A 169 15.76 3.28 -0.65
N SER A 170 15.87 4.55 -0.24
CA SER A 170 15.12 5.66 -0.85
C SER A 170 15.51 6.00 -2.30
N VAL A 171 16.72 5.60 -2.74
CA VAL A 171 17.29 5.90 -4.08
C VAL A 171 17.65 4.64 -4.86
N PHE A 172 17.14 3.48 -4.41
CA PHE A 172 17.52 2.17 -4.94
C PHE A 172 16.91 1.90 -6.32
N GLN A 173 15.75 2.46 -6.62
CA GLN A 173 14.93 2.07 -7.77
C GLN A 173 15.58 2.49 -9.10
N VAL A 174 16.23 3.66 -9.16
CA VAL A 174 16.75 4.23 -10.40
C VAL A 174 18.25 4.02 -10.54
N ASN A 175 19.06 4.58 -9.63
CA ASN A 175 20.50 4.73 -9.91
C ASN A 175 21.27 3.39 -10.02
N PRO A 176 21.15 2.45 -9.05
CA PRO A 176 21.85 1.17 -9.16
C PRO A 176 21.40 0.33 -10.36
N PRO A 177 20.09 0.13 -10.63
CA PRO A 177 19.63 -0.60 -11.81
C PRO A 177 20.08 0.06 -13.11
N THR A 178 20.04 1.39 -13.24
CA THR A 178 20.55 2.10 -14.43
C THR A 178 22.03 1.79 -14.66
N ALA A 179 22.88 1.92 -13.63
CA ALA A 179 24.30 1.59 -13.74
C ALA A 179 24.53 0.12 -14.15
N TYR A 180 23.81 -0.80 -13.53
CA TYR A 180 23.95 -2.23 -13.80
C TYR A 180 23.50 -2.60 -15.22
N ARG A 181 22.40 -2.02 -15.72
CA ARG A 181 21.91 -2.25 -17.09
C ARG A 181 22.86 -1.70 -18.15
N MET A 182 23.40 -0.49 -17.96
CA MET A 182 24.40 0.08 -18.86
C MET A 182 25.63 -0.82 -19.04
N LEU A 183 26.07 -1.49 -17.96
CA LEU A 183 27.23 -2.37 -17.98
C LEU A 183 26.96 -3.78 -18.53
N LYS A 184 25.70 -4.22 -18.61
CA LYS A 184 25.35 -5.62 -18.90
C LYS A 184 24.58 -5.83 -20.19
N ASP A 185 23.84 -4.82 -20.66
CA ASP A 185 22.82 -5.03 -21.67
C ASP A 185 23.22 -4.55 -23.07
N PHE A 186 24.28 -3.73 -23.18
CA PHE A 186 24.73 -3.17 -24.46
C PHE A 186 25.88 -3.95 -25.08
N ILE A 187 26.89 -4.30 -24.28
CA ILE A 187 28.09 -5.01 -24.72
C ILE A 187 28.45 -6.09 -23.70
N ASN A 188 28.92 -7.24 -24.19
CA ASN A 188 29.35 -8.36 -23.35
C ASN A 188 30.75 -8.15 -22.78
N LEU A 189 30.89 -7.27 -21.80
CA LEU A 189 32.15 -6.98 -21.11
C LEU A 189 32.72 -8.21 -20.40
N LYS A 190 34.05 -8.35 -20.47
CA LYS A 190 34.84 -9.39 -19.81
C LYS A 190 35.68 -8.80 -18.69
N LYS A 191 36.06 -9.65 -17.74
CA LYS A 191 36.99 -9.28 -16.67
C LYS A 191 38.27 -8.71 -17.28
N GLY A 192 38.68 -7.53 -16.82
CA GLY A 192 39.85 -6.80 -17.34
C GLY A 192 39.52 -5.73 -18.39
N ASP A 193 38.34 -5.77 -19.01
CA ASP A 193 37.88 -4.74 -19.95
C ASP A 193 37.77 -3.38 -19.26
N THR A 194 37.87 -2.31 -20.04
CA THR A 194 37.86 -0.93 -19.52
C THR A 194 36.56 -0.23 -19.90
N VAL A 195 35.91 0.35 -18.89
CA VAL A 195 34.74 1.21 -19.02
C VAL A 195 35.18 2.65 -18.75
N VAL A 196 34.87 3.56 -19.67
CA VAL A 196 35.10 5.00 -19.49
C VAL A 196 33.75 5.67 -19.27
N GLN A 197 33.67 6.55 -18.28
CA GLN A 197 32.49 7.39 -18.04
C GLN A 197 32.88 8.83 -17.71
N ASN A 198 31.99 9.76 -18.03
CA ASN A 198 31.99 11.12 -17.48
C ASN A 198 30.98 11.23 -16.32
N GLY A 199 31.03 12.35 -15.60
CA GLY A 199 30.07 12.60 -14.51
C GLY A 199 30.19 11.58 -13.38
N ALA A 200 31.41 11.09 -13.12
CA ALA A 200 31.63 9.96 -12.23
C ALA A 200 31.24 10.24 -10.76
N ASN A 201 31.12 11.51 -10.37
CA ASN A 201 30.64 11.92 -9.04
C ASN A 201 29.10 11.94 -8.91
N SER A 202 28.35 11.70 -9.99
CA SER A 202 26.90 11.53 -9.94
C SER A 202 26.49 10.26 -9.18
N ALA A 203 25.21 10.17 -8.79
CA ALA A 203 24.69 8.97 -8.13
C ALA A 203 24.87 7.72 -9.01
N VAL A 204 24.52 7.78 -10.29
CA VAL A 204 24.73 6.68 -11.24
C VAL A 204 26.22 6.38 -11.41
N GLY A 205 27.06 7.41 -11.58
CA GLY A 205 28.49 7.23 -11.82
C GLY A 205 29.23 6.52 -10.69
N LYS A 206 28.85 6.80 -9.44
CA LYS A 206 29.36 6.08 -8.26
C LYS A 206 28.99 4.59 -8.29
N HIS A 207 27.77 4.26 -8.69
CA HIS A 207 27.36 2.86 -8.83
C HIS A 207 28.11 2.15 -9.97
N VAL A 208 28.37 2.84 -11.10
CA VAL A 208 29.20 2.30 -12.19
C VAL A 208 30.59 1.92 -11.67
N ILE A 209 31.24 2.78 -10.89
CA ILE A 209 32.57 2.49 -10.30
C ILE A 209 32.51 1.22 -9.43
N GLN A 210 31.54 1.15 -8.53
CA GLN A 210 31.40 0.03 -7.60
C GLN A 210 31.10 -1.28 -8.33
N ILE A 211 30.18 -1.26 -9.30
CA ILE A 211 29.80 -2.44 -10.08
C ILE A 211 30.96 -2.91 -10.96
N CYS A 212 31.69 -1.99 -11.61
CA CYS A 212 32.91 -2.33 -12.36
C CYS A 212 33.91 -3.06 -11.46
N ARG A 213 34.13 -2.58 -10.23
CA ARG A 213 35.03 -3.25 -9.27
C ARG A 213 34.54 -4.65 -8.90
N ILE A 214 33.24 -4.83 -8.64
CA ILE A 214 32.63 -6.13 -8.30
C ILE A 214 32.75 -7.12 -9.47
N LEU A 215 32.52 -6.66 -10.71
CA LEU A 215 32.56 -7.49 -11.92
C LEU A 215 33.98 -7.68 -12.49
N GLY A 216 34.98 -7.01 -11.92
CA GLY A 216 36.38 -7.10 -12.35
C GLY A 216 36.70 -6.32 -13.63
N PHE A 217 35.93 -5.27 -13.94
CA PHE A 217 36.25 -4.31 -15.00
C PHE A 217 37.15 -3.20 -14.46
N LYS A 218 37.93 -2.59 -15.35
CA LYS A 218 38.65 -1.34 -15.07
C LYS A 218 37.69 -0.17 -15.34
N SER A 219 37.73 0.87 -14.51
CA SER A 219 36.96 2.10 -14.76
C SER A 219 37.89 3.31 -14.89
N VAL A 220 37.63 4.14 -15.90
CA VAL A 220 38.23 5.46 -16.09
C VAL A 220 37.12 6.48 -15.90
N ASN A 221 37.33 7.43 -14.99
CA ASN A 221 36.27 8.24 -14.41
C ASN A 221 36.65 9.72 -14.56
N VAL A 222 35.86 10.46 -15.35
CA VAL A 222 36.04 11.89 -15.63
C VAL A 222 34.94 12.71 -14.95
#